data_AF-A0A1U7T9U7-F1
#
_entry.id   AF-A0A1U7T9U7-F1
#
_cell.length_a   1.000
_cell.length_b   1.000
_cell.length_c   1.000
_cell.angle_alpha   90.00
_cell.angle_beta   90.00
_cell.angle_gamma   90.00
#
_symmetry.space_group_name_H-M   'P 1'
#
loop_
_entity.id
_entity.type
_entity.pdbx_description
1 polymer ?
#
loop_
_entity_poly.entity_id
_entity_poly.type
_entity_poly.pdbx_seq_one_letter_code
_entity_poly.pdbx_strand_id
1 'polypeptide(L)'
;GHEMTSIGLLLGVSAAKLGTMDMSITRLLSIHIPAVLPPTSTELDVPHNVQVAAVVGIGLVYQGTAHRHTAEVLLAEIGRPPGPKMEYCTDRESYSLAAGFALGMVCLGHGSNLIGISDLNVPEQLYQYMVGGHRRFQTGMHREKHKSPSYQIKEGDTINVDVTCPGATLALAMIYLKTNNRSIADWLRAPDTMYLLDFVKPEFLLLRTLARCLILWDDILPNSKWVDSNVPQVSTQNK
;
A
#
# COMPACT_ATOMS: atom_id res chain seq x y z
N GLY A 1 -24.25 -12.01 3.98
CA GLY A 1 -24.91 -10.73 4.33
C GLY A 1 -24.93 -9.83 3.11
N HIS A 2 -25.70 -8.73 3.13
CA HIS A 2 -25.69 -7.78 2.02
C HIS A 2 -24.34 -7.04 1.97
N GLU A 3 -23.66 -7.11 0.81
CA GLU A 3 -22.28 -6.64 0.63
C GLU A 3 -22.11 -5.16 0.97
N MET A 4 -22.95 -4.29 0.38
CA MET A 4 -22.89 -2.84 0.58
C MET A 4 -23.13 -2.43 2.04
N THR A 5 -23.98 -3.16 2.75
CA THR A 5 -24.26 -2.90 4.16
C THR A 5 -23.05 -3.27 5.02
N SER A 6 -22.35 -4.35 4.66
CA SER A 6 -21.13 -4.78 5.33
C SER A 6 -20.02 -3.75 5.13
N ILE A 7 -19.81 -3.27 3.89
CA ILE A 7 -18.86 -2.20 3.58
C ILE A 7 -19.13 -0.94 4.39
N GLY A 8 -20.38 -0.44 4.35
CA GLY A 8 -20.76 0.77 5.06
C GLY A 8 -20.60 0.65 6.58
N LEU A 9 -20.95 -0.51 7.14
CA LEU A 9 -20.79 -0.77 8.56
C LEU A 9 -19.32 -0.83 8.97
N LEU A 10 -18.48 -1.61 8.27
CA LEU A 10 -17.05 -1.75 8.60
C LEU A 10 -16.32 -0.42 8.52
N LEU A 11 -16.57 0.40 7.49
CA LEU A 11 -15.97 1.72 7.39
C LEU A 11 -16.52 2.68 8.46
N GLY A 12 -17.84 2.68 8.69
CA GLY A 12 -18.48 3.56 9.66
C GLY A 12 -18.02 3.32 11.10
N VAL A 13 -17.97 2.06 11.54
CA VAL A 13 -17.51 1.72 12.89
C VAL A 13 -16.02 1.98 13.07
N SER A 14 -15.21 1.77 12.02
CA SER A 14 -13.77 2.05 12.04
C SER A 14 -13.49 3.54 12.12
N ALA A 15 -14.20 4.35 11.33
CA ALA A 15 -14.11 5.81 11.37
C ALA A 15 -14.53 6.38 12.73
N ALA A 16 -15.54 5.79 13.38
CA ALA A 16 -15.95 6.18 14.73
C ALA A 16 -14.88 5.90 15.81
N LYS A 17 -13.90 5.04 15.51
CA LYS A 17 -12.84 4.59 16.42
C LYS A 17 -11.44 4.96 15.91
N LEU A 18 -11.34 6.07 15.19
CA LEU A 18 -10.11 6.56 14.57
C LEU A 18 -8.94 6.63 15.56
N GLY A 19 -7.86 5.89 15.28
CA GLY A 19 -6.64 5.88 16.09
C GLY A 19 -6.77 5.33 17.52
N THR A 20 -7.90 4.73 17.88
CA THR A 20 -8.15 4.29 19.27
C THR A 20 -7.61 2.89 19.59
N MET A 21 -7.24 2.09 18.58
CA MET A 21 -6.88 0.68 18.75
C MET A 21 -7.96 -0.14 19.49
N ASP A 22 -9.25 0.13 19.25
CA ASP A 22 -10.33 -0.63 19.88
C ASP A 22 -10.25 -2.12 19.49
N MET A 23 -10.03 -2.99 20.48
CA MET A 23 -9.87 -4.42 20.28
C MET A 23 -11.14 -5.10 19.78
N SER A 24 -12.32 -4.56 20.12
CA SER A 24 -13.61 -5.10 19.67
C SER A 24 -13.77 -4.90 18.17
N ILE A 25 -13.45 -3.69 17.69
CA ILE A 25 -13.48 -3.37 16.26
C ILE A 25 -12.35 -4.07 15.52
N THR A 26 -11.16 -4.15 16.11
CA THR A 26 -10.04 -4.93 15.53
C THR A 26 -10.45 -6.37 15.28
N ARG A 27 -11.08 -7.05 16.25
CA ARG A 27 -11.56 -8.43 16.10
C ARG A 27 -12.63 -8.54 15.03
N LEU A 28 -13.57 -7.59 14.98
CA LEU A 28 -14.61 -7.52 13.96
C LEU A 28 -14.03 -7.38 12.55
N LEU A 29 -12.99 -6.56 12.37
CA LEU A 29 -12.34 -6.38 11.07
C LEU A 29 -11.46 -7.59 10.69
N SER A 30 -10.78 -8.17 11.68
CA SER A 30 -9.82 -9.26 11.46
C SER A 30 -10.47 -10.51 10.84
N ILE A 31 -11.73 -10.80 11.17
CA ILE A 31 -12.45 -11.94 10.56
C ILE A 31 -12.73 -11.74 9.06
N HIS A 32 -12.68 -10.50 8.56
CA HIS A 32 -12.87 -10.18 7.15
C HIS A 32 -11.56 -10.10 6.36
N ILE A 33 -10.41 -10.24 7.03
CA ILE A 33 -9.08 -10.17 6.41
C ILE A 33 -8.35 -11.51 6.63
N PRO A 34 -8.25 -12.36 5.59
CA PRO A 34 -7.61 -13.68 5.68
C PRO A 34 -6.21 -13.67 6.33
N ALA A 35 -5.44 -12.61 6.10
CA ALA A 35 -4.07 -12.47 6.60
C ALA A 35 -3.95 -12.19 8.12
N VAL A 36 -5.02 -11.71 8.75
CA VAL A 36 -5.06 -11.38 10.19
C VAL A 36 -5.74 -12.49 11.00
N LEU A 37 -6.38 -13.46 10.32
CA LEU A 37 -7.07 -14.57 10.96
C LEU A 37 -6.08 -15.54 11.64
N PRO A 38 -6.34 -15.94 12.89
CA PRO A 38 -5.61 -17.04 13.51
C PRO A 38 -5.66 -18.32 12.67
N PRO A 39 -4.61 -19.16 12.71
CA PRO A 39 -4.57 -20.41 11.93
C PRO A 39 -5.64 -21.44 12.33
N THR A 40 -6.32 -21.23 13.46
CA THR A 40 -7.42 -22.07 13.96
C THR A 40 -8.81 -21.65 13.44
N SER A 41 -8.90 -20.55 12.70
CA SER A 41 -10.18 -20.01 12.23
C SER A 41 -10.70 -20.72 10.98
N THR A 42 -12.03 -20.86 10.89
CA THR A 42 -12.71 -21.43 9.72
C THR A 42 -12.52 -20.53 8.51
N GLU A 43 -12.33 -21.13 7.32
CA GLU A 43 -12.31 -20.37 6.07
C GLU A 43 -13.67 -19.71 5.83
N LEU A 44 -13.67 -18.38 5.72
CA LEU A 44 -14.85 -17.57 5.47
C LEU A 44 -14.82 -17.11 4.02
N ASP A 45 -15.89 -17.36 3.29
CA ASP A 45 -16.10 -16.80 1.95
C ASP A 45 -16.55 -15.33 2.08
N VAL A 46 -15.58 -14.42 2.07
CA VAL A 46 -15.80 -12.97 2.23
C VAL A 46 -15.65 -12.30 0.87
N PRO A 47 -16.67 -11.56 0.38
CA PRO A 47 -16.59 -10.83 -0.87
C PRO A 47 -15.41 -9.85 -0.89
N HIS A 48 -14.74 -9.74 -2.03
CA HIS A 48 -13.50 -8.97 -2.19
C HIS A 48 -13.64 -7.52 -1.72
N ASN A 49 -14.70 -6.81 -2.11
CA ASN A 49 -14.92 -5.42 -1.72
C ASN A 49 -15.10 -5.24 -0.21
N VAL A 50 -15.64 -6.24 0.49
CA VAL A 50 -15.74 -6.24 1.96
C VAL A 50 -14.36 -6.38 2.58
N GLN A 51 -13.46 -7.20 2.00
CA GLN A 51 -12.07 -7.30 2.44
C GLN A 51 -11.33 -5.97 2.26
N VAL A 52 -11.50 -5.31 1.11
CA VAL A 52 -10.93 -3.97 0.84
C VAL A 52 -11.39 -2.97 1.90
N ALA A 53 -12.69 -2.93 2.19
CA ALA A 53 -13.26 -2.06 3.23
C ALA A 53 -12.71 -2.38 4.63
N ALA A 54 -12.55 -3.67 4.95
CA ALA A 54 -11.97 -4.11 6.23
C ALA A 54 -10.51 -3.67 6.38
N VAL A 55 -9.71 -3.77 5.32
CA VAL A 55 -8.29 -3.34 5.30
C VAL A 55 -8.18 -1.84 5.56
N VAL A 56 -8.99 -1.02 4.89
CA VAL A 56 -9.05 0.43 5.17
C VAL A 56 -9.50 0.68 6.62
N GLY A 57 -10.49 -0.07 7.10
CA GLY A 57 -10.97 -0.01 8.48
C GLY A 57 -9.86 -0.25 9.50
N ILE A 58 -8.99 -1.24 9.28
CA ILE A 58 -7.82 -1.49 10.14
C ILE A 58 -6.91 -0.26 10.15
N GLY A 59 -6.61 0.32 8.98
CA GLY A 59 -5.78 1.51 8.91
C GLY A 59 -6.39 2.72 9.66
N LEU A 60 -7.72 2.89 9.63
CA LEU A 60 -8.42 3.93 10.39
C LEU A 60 -8.33 3.71 11.91
N VAL A 61 -8.61 2.49 12.37
CA VAL A 61 -8.58 2.16 13.81
C VAL A 61 -7.17 2.30 14.40
N TYR A 62 -6.15 1.96 13.61
CA TYR A 62 -4.74 2.01 13.99
C TYR A 62 -4.01 3.27 13.49
N GLN A 63 -4.74 4.29 13.04
CA GLN A 63 -4.13 5.48 12.46
C GLN A 63 -3.16 6.16 13.45
N GLY A 64 -1.91 6.37 13.02
CA GLY A 64 -0.88 7.03 13.81
C GLY A 64 -0.38 6.23 15.02
N THR A 65 -0.67 4.94 15.12
CA THR A 65 -0.27 4.10 16.26
C THR A 65 1.07 3.39 16.04
N ALA A 66 1.51 3.28 14.79
CA ALA A 66 2.69 2.50 14.38
C ALA A 66 2.71 1.07 14.97
N HIS A 67 1.56 0.41 15.01
CA HIS A 67 1.46 -0.95 15.54
C HIS A 67 2.21 -1.96 14.65
N ARG A 68 3.31 -2.54 15.18
CA ARG A 68 4.25 -3.39 14.43
C ARG A 68 3.59 -4.51 13.64
N HIS A 69 2.77 -5.34 14.30
CA HIS A 69 2.17 -6.51 13.66
C HIS A 69 1.21 -6.11 12.54
N THR A 70 0.41 -5.07 12.74
CA THR A 70 -0.52 -4.57 11.71
C THR A 70 0.25 -4.03 10.51
N ALA A 71 1.33 -3.29 10.74
CA ALA A 71 2.18 -2.80 9.66
C ALA A 71 2.85 -3.93 8.86
N GLU A 72 3.34 -4.97 9.53
CA GLU A 72 3.93 -6.15 8.90
C GLU A 72 2.92 -6.90 8.01
N VAL A 73 1.71 -7.14 8.53
CA VAL A 73 0.65 -7.80 7.75
C VAL A 73 0.23 -6.95 6.55
N LEU A 74 0.00 -5.64 6.73
CA LEU A 74 -0.37 -4.75 5.63
C LEU A 74 0.71 -4.67 4.55
N LEU A 75 1.99 -4.68 4.94
CA LEU A 75 3.12 -4.69 4.00
C LEU A 75 3.16 -5.98 3.16
N ALA A 76 2.81 -7.12 3.77
CA ALA A 76 2.66 -8.39 3.06
C ALA A 76 1.45 -8.37 2.09
N GLU A 77 0.35 -7.72 2.48
CA GLU A 77 -0.88 -7.64 1.69
C GLU A 77 -0.76 -6.73 0.46
N ILE A 78 0.09 -5.69 0.47
CA ILE A 78 0.38 -4.89 -0.74
C ILE A 78 0.91 -5.80 -1.86
N GLY A 79 1.83 -6.70 -1.53
CA GLY A 79 2.47 -7.61 -2.48
C GLY A 79 1.80 -8.98 -2.59
N ARG A 80 0.51 -9.12 -2.25
CA ARG A 80 -0.19 -10.41 -2.18
C ARG A 80 -0.16 -11.17 -3.52
N PRO A 81 0.17 -12.49 -3.57
CA PRO A 81 0.13 -13.27 -4.82
C PRO A 81 -1.30 -13.51 -5.32
N PRO A 82 -1.51 -13.77 -6.63
CA PRO A 82 -2.78 -14.26 -7.13
C PRO A 82 -2.97 -15.74 -6.74
N GLY A 83 -4.23 -16.15 -6.55
CA GLY A 83 -4.56 -17.52 -6.18
C GLY A 83 -4.49 -17.80 -4.67
N PRO A 84 -4.87 -19.01 -4.26
CA PRO A 84 -4.79 -20.25 -5.05
C PRO A 84 -5.91 -20.42 -6.09
N LYS A 85 -5.59 -21.07 -7.22
CA LYS A 85 -6.54 -21.44 -8.29
C LYS A 85 -7.30 -20.24 -8.89
N MET A 86 -8.56 -20.02 -8.52
CA MET A 86 -9.41 -18.94 -9.03
C MET A 86 -9.64 -17.83 -7.99
N GLU A 87 -9.07 -17.95 -6.79
CA GLU A 87 -9.23 -16.94 -5.73
C GLU A 87 -8.29 -15.75 -5.96
N TYR A 88 -8.68 -14.57 -5.46
CA TYR A 88 -7.86 -13.36 -5.45
C TYR A 88 -7.34 -12.92 -6.83
N CYS A 89 -8.16 -13.12 -7.88
CA CYS A 89 -7.81 -12.73 -9.25
C CYS A 89 -8.49 -11.43 -9.70
N THR A 90 -9.55 -11.00 -9.02
CA THR A 90 -10.34 -9.81 -9.38
C THR A 90 -9.93 -8.60 -8.54
N ASP A 91 -9.86 -7.41 -9.17
CA ASP A 91 -9.66 -6.10 -8.52
C ASP A 91 -8.52 -6.06 -7.49
N ARG A 92 -7.39 -6.72 -7.81
CA ARG A 92 -6.24 -6.80 -6.91
C ARG A 92 -5.58 -5.45 -6.70
N GLU A 93 -5.65 -4.58 -7.70
CA GLU A 93 -5.21 -3.19 -7.67
C GLU A 93 -5.90 -2.43 -6.53
N SER A 94 -7.22 -2.59 -6.41
CA SER A 94 -8.03 -1.96 -5.35
C SER A 94 -7.62 -2.44 -3.95
N TYR A 95 -7.34 -3.74 -3.80
CA TYR A 95 -6.92 -4.31 -2.53
C TYR A 95 -5.50 -3.88 -2.14
N SER A 96 -4.56 -3.94 -3.08
CA SER A 96 -3.18 -3.46 -2.90
C SER A 96 -3.15 -1.97 -2.56
N LEU A 97 -3.95 -1.16 -3.26
CA LEU A 97 -4.10 0.27 -2.97
C LEU A 97 -4.64 0.50 -1.55
N ALA A 98 -5.68 -0.23 -1.14
CA ALA A 98 -6.24 -0.14 0.20
C ALA A 98 -5.24 -0.58 1.28
N ALA A 99 -4.47 -1.63 1.06
CA ALA A 99 -3.41 -2.09 1.98
C ALA A 99 -2.31 -1.04 2.12
N GLY A 100 -1.86 -0.44 1.01
CA GLY A 100 -0.89 0.65 1.02
C GLY A 100 -1.40 1.90 1.74
N PHE A 101 -2.65 2.28 1.47
CA PHE A 101 -3.31 3.40 2.15
C PHE A 101 -3.46 3.14 3.66
N ALA A 102 -3.89 1.93 4.04
CA ALA A 102 -4.00 1.52 5.44
C ALA A 102 -2.63 1.53 6.14
N LEU A 103 -1.58 1.00 5.51
CA LEU A 103 -0.22 1.03 6.05
C LEU A 103 0.26 2.48 6.25
N GLY A 104 0.00 3.34 5.26
CA GLY A 104 0.26 4.77 5.34
C GLY A 104 -0.44 5.45 6.51
N MET A 105 -1.70 5.09 6.79
CA MET A 105 -2.44 5.58 7.95
C MET A 105 -1.86 5.07 9.28
N VAL A 106 -1.51 3.78 9.36
CA VAL A 106 -0.94 3.20 10.60
C VAL A 106 0.35 3.92 11.01
N CYS A 107 1.21 4.18 10.04
CA CYS A 107 2.53 4.78 10.23
C CYS A 107 2.57 6.30 9.94
N LEU A 108 1.40 6.95 9.92
CA LEU A 108 1.23 8.33 9.45
C LEU A 108 2.20 9.30 10.13
N GLY A 109 3.02 9.99 9.35
CA GLY A 109 3.92 11.07 9.80
C GLY A 109 5.04 10.64 10.77
N HIS A 110 5.26 9.34 10.98
CA HIS A 110 6.33 8.86 11.87
C HIS A 110 7.73 8.97 11.22
N GLY A 111 7.78 9.03 9.88
CA GLY A 111 9.02 9.11 9.12
C GLY A 111 9.95 7.93 9.38
N SER A 112 11.24 8.22 9.59
CA SER A 112 12.26 7.22 9.92
C SER A 112 12.19 6.74 11.38
N ASN A 113 11.44 7.41 12.25
CA ASN A 113 11.38 7.10 13.67
C ASN A 113 10.27 6.07 13.99
N LEU A 114 10.19 5.01 13.19
CA LEU A 114 9.28 3.89 13.45
C LEU A 114 9.88 2.98 14.53
N ILE A 115 9.77 3.41 15.79
CA ILE A 115 10.25 2.67 16.96
C ILE A 115 9.56 1.30 16.96
N GLY A 116 10.36 0.23 16.82
CA GLY A 116 9.87 -1.14 16.79
C GLY A 116 9.49 -1.70 15.41
N ILE A 117 9.66 -0.96 14.31
CA ILE A 117 9.45 -1.45 12.93
C ILE A 117 10.75 -1.36 12.11
N SER A 118 11.83 -0.81 12.68
CA SER A 118 13.13 -0.65 12.00
C SER A 118 13.66 -1.96 11.39
N ASP A 119 13.41 -3.12 12.01
CA ASP A 119 13.87 -4.41 11.47
C ASP A 119 13.10 -4.87 10.21
N LEU A 120 11.91 -4.31 9.97
CA LEU A 120 11.06 -4.70 8.85
C LEU A 120 11.50 -4.08 7.51
N ASN A 121 12.37 -3.06 7.54
CA ASN A 121 12.83 -2.33 6.35
C ASN A 121 11.66 -1.92 5.44
N VAL A 122 10.62 -1.34 6.05
CA VAL A 122 9.38 -0.93 5.36
C VAL A 122 9.67 -0.03 4.15
N PRO A 123 10.53 1.00 4.24
CA PRO A 123 10.80 1.89 3.11
C PRO A 123 11.41 1.14 1.92
N GLU A 124 12.33 0.21 2.16
CA GLU A 124 12.99 -0.58 1.11
C GLU A 124 12.00 -1.55 0.45
N GLN A 125 11.12 -2.18 1.23
CA GLN A 125 10.07 -3.04 0.68
C GLN A 125 9.06 -2.25 -0.16
N LEU A 126 8.64 -1.08 0.31
CA LEU A 126 7.76 -0.19 -0.46
C LEU A 126 8.45 0.31 -1.74
N TYR A 127 9.75 0.61 -1.68
CA TYR A 127 10.53 0.94 -2.86
C TYR A 127 10.55 -0.21 -3.88
N GLN A 128 10.73 -1.46 -3.42
CA GLN A 128 10.65 -2.65 -4.29
C GLN A 128 9.26 -2.84 -4.91
N TYR A 129 8.18 -2.57 -4.17
CA TYR A 129 6.82 -2.57 -4.70
C TYR A 129 6.58 -1.44 -5.71
N MET A 130 7.24 -0.29 -5.55
CA MET A 130 7.08 0.86 -6.45
C MET A 130 7.86 0.71 -7.77
N VAL A 131 9.11 0.25 -7.72
CA VAL A 131 10.02 0.18 -8.88
C VAL A 131 9.99 -1.19 -9.54
N GLY A 132 9.54 -2.21 -8.82
CA GLY A 132 9.64 -3.60 -9.23
C GLY A 132 10.98 -4.22 -8.81
N GLY A 133 11.08 -5.52 -9.03
CA GLY A 133 12.23 -6.31 -8.59
C GLY A 133 11.85 -7.76 -8.39
N HIS A 134 12.81 -8.59 -7.96
CA HIS A 134 12.50 -9.96 -7.59
C HIS A 134 11.71 -10.00 -6.29
N ARG A 135 10.65 -10.78 -6.30
CA ARG A 135 9.86 -11.00 -5.10
C ARG A 135 10.72 -11.72 -4.07
N ARG A 136 10.89 -11.13 -2.88
CA ARG A 136 11.43 -11.87 -1.74
C ARG A 136 10.40 -12.92 -1.35
N PHE A 137 10.75 -14.20 -1.50
CA PHE A 137 9.89 -15.29 -1.04
C PHE A 137 9.63 -15.10 0.45
N GLN A 138 8.38 -14.87 0.83
CA GLN A 138 7.98 -14.79 2.24
C GLN A 138 8.32 -16.12 2.91
N THR A 139 9.33 -16.11 3.77
CA THR A 139 9.63 -17.21 4.70
C THR A 139 8.62 -17.14 5.84
N GLY A 140 7.48 -17.82 5.69
CA GLY A 140 6.43 -17.91 6.70
C GLY A 140 5.34 -18.93 6.34
N MET A 141 4.53 -19.32 7.33
CA MET A 141 3.53 -20.42 7.34
C MET A 141 2.51 -20.48 6.17
N HIS A 142 2.45 -19.48 5.30
CA HIS A 142 1.57 -19.45 4.12
C HIS A 142 2.09 -20.29 2.93
N ARG A 143 3.21 -21.02 3.11
CA ARG A 143 3.81 -21.93 2.12
C ARG A 143 2.88 -23.07 1.69
N GLU A 144 1.96 -23.51 2.55
CA GLU A 144 1.10 -24.66 2.25
C GLU A 144 -0.13 -24.32 1.41
N LYS A 145 -0.67 -23.10 1.51
CA LYS A 145 -1.90 -22.70 0.81
C LYS A 145 -1.69 -22.29 -0.66
N HIS A 146 -0.46 -21.95 -1.07
CA HIS A 146 -0.14 -21.52 -2.45
C HIS A 146 0.54 -22.60 -3.31
N LYS A 147 0.34 -23.89 -3.03
CA LYS A 147 0.89 -24.98 -3.86
C LYS A 147 0.31 -25.01 -5.28
N SER A 148 -0.85 -24.42 -5.52
CA SER A 148 -1.48 -24.33 -6.84
C SER A 148 -1.39 -22.90 -7.37
N PRO A 149 -0.72 -22.64 -8.52
CA PRO A 149 -0.68 -21.32 -9.12
C PRO A 149 -2.09 -20.90 -9.54
N SER A 150 -2.29 -19.60 -9.71
CA SER A 150 -3.57 -19.09 -10.20
C SER A 150 -3.82 -19.54 -11.65
N TYR A 151 -5.07 -19.81 -12.00
CA TYR A 151 -5.48 -20.21 -13.36
C TYR A 151 -5.84 -19.01 -14.26
N GLN A 152 -5.95 -17.81 -13.68
CA GLN A 152 -6.36 -16.60 -14.41
C GLN A 152 -5.20 -15.60 -14.60
N ILE A 153 -4.28 -15.52 -13.63
CA ILE A 153 -3.17 -14.57 -13.66
C ILE A 153 -1.84 -15.32 -13.59
N LYS A 154 -1.02 -15.15 -14.62
CA LYS A 154 0.35 -15.65 -14.64
C LYS A 154 1.31 -14.50 -14.34
N GLU A 155 1.75 -14.41 -13.09
CA GLU A 155 2.86 -13.53 -12.69
C GLU A 155 4.19 -14.30 -12.80
N GLY A 156 5.25 -13.60 -13.22
CA GLY A 156 6.62 -14.13 -13.14
C GLY A 156 7.19 -14.00 -11.73
N ASP A 157 8.50 -14.23 -11.58
CA ASP A 157 9.21 -14.07 -10.30
C ASP A 157 9.43 -12.60 -9.89
N THR A 158 9.01 -11.67 -10.75
CA THR A 158 9.08 -10.23 -10.55
C THR A 158 7.80 -9.68 -9.95
N ILE A 159 7.94 -8.68 -9.09
CA ILE A 159 6.82 -7.92 -8.52
C ILE A 159 6.03 -7.26 -9.65
N ASN A 160 4.71 -7.42 -9.60
CA ASN A 160 3.79 -6.75 -10.51
C ASN A 160 3.58 -5.29 -10.09
N VAL A 161 4.31 -4.38 -10.73
CA VAL A 161 4.29 -2.94 -10.45
C VAL A 161 2.91 -2.34 -10.75
N ASP A 162 2.17 -2.88 -11.71
CA ASP A 162 0.84 -2.39 -12.07
C ASP A 162 -0.17 -2.51 -10.92
N VAL A 163 0.00 -3.50 -10.05
CA VAL A 163 -0.84 -3.72 -8.88
C VAL A 163 -0.29 -2.99 -7.64
N THR A 164 1.03 -3.03 -7.45
CA THR A 164 1.67 -2.67 -6.17
C THR A 164 2.16 -1.23 -6.09
N CYS A 165 2.45 -0.59 -7.23
CA CYS A 165 3.00 0.77 -7.29
C CYS A 165 2.11 1.83 -6.62
N PRO A 166 0.79 1.94 -6.89
CA PRO A 166 0.00 3.04 -6.36
C PRO A 166 -0.15 2.94 -4.83
N GLY A 167 -0.37 1.73 -4.30
CA GLY A 167 -0.41 1.49 -2.86
C GLY A 167 0.91 1.81 -2.16
N ALA A 168 2.03 1.36 -2.74
CA ALA A 168 3.35 1.61 -2.17
C ALA A 168 3.74 3.10 -2.19
N THR A 169 3.41 3.80 -3.27
CA THR A 169 3.67 5.24 -3.45
C THR A 169 2.90 6.05 -2.41
N LEU A 170 1.61 5.76 -2.19
CA LEU A 170 0.82 6.42 -1.16
C LEU A 170 1.28 6.10 0.25
N ALA A 171 1.66 4.84 0.52
CA ALA A 171 2.21 4.45 1.81
C ALA A 171 3.47 5.27 2.13
N LEU A 172 4.42 5.37 1.19
CA LEU A 172 5.61 6.20 1.35
C LEU A 172 5.26 7.67 1.61
N ALA A 173 4.30 8.22 0.85
CA ALA A 173 3.85 9.60 1.02
C ALA A 173 3.31 9.88 2.44
N MET A 174 2.51 8.96 2.99
CA MET A 174 1.87 9.11 4.30
C MET A 174 2.84 8.84 5.45
N ILE A 175 3.73 7.85 5.32
CA ILE A 175 4.76 7.55 6.32
C ILE A 175 5.69 8.75 6.50
N TYR A 176 6.15 9.34 5.39
CA TYR A 176 7.10 10.46 5.37
C TYR A 176 6.43 11.83 5.20
N LEU A 177 5.13 11.91 5.48
CA LEU A 177 4.34 13.13 5.32
C LEU A 177 4.96 14.30 6.11
N LYS A 178 5.25 15.42 5.43
CA LYS A 178 5.85 16.63 6.02
C LYS A 178 7.18 16.42 6.75
N THR A 179 7.89 15.33 6.47
CA THR A 179 9.19 15.06 7.11
C THR A 179 10.37 15.73 6.41
N ASN A 180 10.17 16.24 5.18
CA ASN A 180 11.22 16.79 4.32
C ASN A 180 12.41 15.83 4.10
N ASN A 181 12.17 14.52 4.19
CA ASN A 181 13.21 13.52 3.98
C ASN A 181 13.58 13.43 2.50
N ARG A 182 14.68 14.08 2.13
CA ARG A 182 15.20 14.12 0.76
C ARG A 182 15.54 12.74 0.22
N SER A 183 16.10 11.85 1.04
CA SER A 183 16.52 10.51 0.61
C SER A 183 15.35 9.70 0.04
N ILE A 184 14.18 9.74 0.68
CA ILE A 184 12.97 9.06 0.19
C ILE A 184 12.28 9.87 -0.91
N ALA A 185 12.24 11.19 -0.79
CA ALA A 185 11.64 12.05 -1.80
C ALA A 185 12.34 11.95 -3.17
N ASP A 186 13.65 11.72 -3.18
CA ASP A 186 14.43 11.54 -4.41
C ASP A 186 14.14 10.21 -5.10
N TRP A 187 13.74 9.16 -4.36
CA TRP A 187 13.27 7.89 -4.95
C TRP A 187 11.95 8.05 -5.71
N LEU A 188 11.13 9.03 -5.33
CA LEU A 188 9.84 9.35 -5.92
C LEU A 188 9.93 10.35 -7.09
N ARG A 189 11.14 10.79 -7.42
CA ARG A 189 11.37 11.72 -8.53
C ARG A 189 11.00 11.06 -9.87
N ALA A 190 10.46 11.86 -10.79
CA ALA A 190 10.23 11.42 -12.15
C ALA A 190 11.55 10.98 -12.81
N PRO A 191 11.56 9.90 -13.62
CA PRO A 191 12.77 9.47 -14.31
C PRO A 191 13.28 10.56 -15.26
N ASP A 192 14.61 10.79 -15.25
CA ASP A 192 15.26 11.84 -16.03
C ASP A 192 15.64 11.38 -17.46
N THR A 193 15.21 10.20 -17.92
CA THR A 193 15.49 9.69 -19.28
C THR A 193 14.23 9.17 -19.96
N MET A 194 14.15 9.35 -21.29
CA MET A 194 13.00 8.87 -22.09
C MET A 194 12.82 7.36 -21.96
N TYR A 195 13.93 6.61 -21.98
CA TYR A 195 13.90 5.16 -21.82
C TYR A 195 13.25 4.74 -20.50
N LEU A 196 13.57 5.39 -19.37
CA LEU A 196 12.97 5.05 -18.07
C LEU A 196 11.52 5.54 -17.95
N LEU A 197 11.16 6.62 -18.64
CA LEU A 197 9.78 7.11 -18.70
C LEU A 197 8.85 6.09 -19.37
N ASP A 198 9.32 5.38 -20.40
CA ASP A 198 8.53 4.34 -21.08
C ASP A 198 8.15 3.16 -20.16
N PHE A 199 8.90 2.92 -19.07
CA PHE A 199 8.60 1.87 -18.08
C PHE A 199 7.60 2.30 -17.00
N VAL A 200 7.21 3.57 -16.93
CA VAL A 200 6.34 4.08 -15.87
C VAL A 200 5.06 4.63 -16.49
N LYS A 201 3.92 4.06 -16.11
CA LYS A 201 2.61 4.58 -16.52
C LYS A 201 2.42 6.03 -16.05
N PRO A 202 1.81 6.90 -16.86
CA PRO A 202 1.65 8.32 -16.53
C PRO A 202 0.80 8.55 -15.27
N GLU A 203 -0.16 7.67 -14.98
CA GLU A 203 -0.95 7.70 -13.75
C GLU A 203 -0.11 7.47 -12.48
N PHE A 204 0.92 6.61 -12.57
CA PHE A 204 1.86 6.40 -11.47
C PHE A 204 2.82 7.58 -11.33
N LEU A 205 3.19 8.26 -12.42
CA LEU A 205 3.97 9.50 -12.34
C LEU A 205 3.21 10.61 -11.61
N LEU A 206 1.89 10.72 -11.83
CA LEU A 206 1.05 11.66 -11.09
C LEU A 206 1.12 11.36 -9.58
N LEU A 207 0.89 10.11 -9.18
CA LEU A 207 0.94 9.70 -7.78
C LEU A 207 2.34 9.88 -7.16
N ARG A 208 3.41 9.57 -7.90
CA ARG A 208 4.80 9.75 -7.43
C ARG A 208 5.14 11.23 -7.22
N THR A 209 4.73 12.08 -8.16
CA THR A 209 4.92 13.54 -8.05
C THR A 209 4.14 14.10 -6.87
N LEU A 210 2.88 13.68 -6.69
CA LEU A 210 2.07 14.05 -5.54
C LEU A 210 2.72 13.59 -4.23
N ALA A 211 3.13 12.33 -4.15
CA ALA A 211 3.80 11.76 -2.97
C ALA A 211 5.06 12.52 -2.61
N ARG A 212 5.89 12.86 -3.60
CA ARG A 212 7.09 13.67 -3.41
C ARG A 212 6.76 15.05 -2.83
N CYS A 213 5.74 15.72 -3.35
CA CYS A 213 5.29 17.01 -2.82
C CYS A 213 4.76 16.91 -1.38
N LEU A 214 4.04 15.83 -1.05
CA LEU A 214 3.56 15.60 0.32
C LEU A 214 4.70 15.39 1.33
N ILE A 215 5.80 14.77 0.91
CA ILE A 215 6.99 14.59 1.74
C ILE A 215 7.75 15.92 1.89
N LEU A 216 7.98 16.61 0.78
CA LEU A 216 8.66 17.92 0.70
C LEU A 216 7.67 19.08 0.86
N TRP A 217 6.86 19.01 1.92
CA TRP A 217 5.73 19.91 2.11
C TRP A 217 6.14 21.38 2.22
N ASP A 218 7.30 21.66 2.81
CA ASP A 218 7.76 23.03 3.06
C ASP A 218 8.27 23.72 1.79
N ASP A 219 8.61 22.95 0.76
CA ASP A 219 9.07 23.46 -0.54
C ASP A 219 7.91 23.86 -1.47
N ILE A 220 6.65 23.60 -1.09
CA ILE A 220 5.50 23.87 -1.94
C ILE A 220 5.27 25.39 -2.04
N LEU A 221 5.33 25.92 -3.26
CA LEU A 221 5.08 27.34 -3.53
C LEU A 221 3.81 27.51 -4.39
N PRO A 222 2.94 28.48 -4.07
CA PRO A 222 1.70 28.73 -4.82
C PRO A 222 1.97 29.54 -6.10
N ASN A 223 2.83 29.06 -6.98
CA ASN A 223 3.14 29.71 -8.25
C ASN A 223 3.29 28.68 -9.39
N SER A 224 2.98 29.09 -10.63
CA SER A 224 3.06 28.19 -11.79
C SER A 224 4.48 27.73 -12.06
N LYS A 225 5.50 28.56 -11.79
CA LYS A 225 6.92 28.20 -11.99
C LYS A 225 7.31 26.97 -11.17
N TRP A 226 6.80 26.87 -9.94
CA TRP A 226 7.02 25.72 -9.07
C TRP A 226 6.32 24.48 -9.63
N VAL A 227 5.08 24.60 -10.11
CA VAL A 227 4.37 23.48 -10.75
C VAL A 227 5.17 22.98 -11.96
N ASP A 228 5.60 23.90 -12.83
CA ASP A 228 6.38 23.58 -14.03
C ASP A 228 7.75 22.96 -13.69
N SER A 229 8.34 23.32 -12.54
CA SER A 229 9.63 22.77 -12.09
C SER A 229 9.59 21.29 -11.72
N ASN A 230 8.40 20.72 -11.47
CA ASN A 230 8.24 19.30 -11.17
C ASN A 230 8.25 18.42 -12.43
N VAL A 231 8.10 19.00 -13.63
CA VAL A 231 8.14 18.27 -14.89
C VAL A 231 9.59 18.03 -15.29
N PRO A 232 10.00 16.77 -15.61
CA PRO A 232 11.37 16.48 -16.01
C PRO A 232 11.71 17.17 -17.34
N GLN A 233 12.97 17.63 -17.46
CA GLN A 233 13.44 18.40 -18.61
C GLN A 233 13.29 17.65 -19.95
N VAL A 234 13.31 16.31 -19.91
CA VAL A 234 13.11 15.45 -21.08
C VAL A 234 11.75 15.66 -21.73
N SER A 235 10.70 15.94 -20.94
CA SER A 235 9.36 16.19 -21.45
C SER A 235 9.18 17.63 -21.97
N THR A 236 10.00 18.57 -21.52
CA THR A 236 9.96 19.97 -21.97
C THR A 236 10.76 20.24 -23.24
N GLN A 237 11.77 19.43 -23.56
CA GLN A 237 12.57 19.56 -24.79
C GLN A 237 11.84 19.10 -26.06
N ASN A 238 10.74 18.35 -25.91
CA ASN A 238 9.91 17.83 -27.02
C ASN A 238 8.70 18.74 -27.37
N LYS A 239 8.68 19.98 -26.88
CA LYS A 239 7.70 21.02 -27.27
C LYS A 239 8.39 22.12 -28.05
#